data_AF-A0AAW8JC11-F1
#
_entry.id   AF-A0AAW8JC11-F1
#
_cell.length_a   1.000
_cell.length_b   1.000
_cell.length_c   1.000
_cell.angle_alpha   90.00
_cell.angle_beta   90.00
_cell.angle_gamma   90.00
#
_symmetry.space_group_name_H-M   'P 1'
#
loop_
_entity.id
_entity.type
_entity.pdbx_description
1 polymer ?
#
loop_
_entity_poly.entity_id
_entity_poly.type
_entity_poly.pdbx_seq_one_letter_code
_entity_poly.pdbx_strand_id
1 'polypeptide(L)' 'MKIREQILSRGLKHVLDGQKSNTCYMLDEHGREIPITKAMVVTVCQQLLQQCRNIKN' A
#
# COMPACT_ATOMS: atom_id res chain seq x y z
N MET A 1 -2.66 -15.83 34.08
CA MET A 1 -2.40 -15.10 32.83
C MET A 1 -1.96 -13.69 33.19
N LYS A 2 -0.71 -13.32 32.89
CA LYS A 2 -0.12 -12.04 33.31
C LYS A 2 -0.68 -10.95 32.40
N ILE A 3 -1.11 -9.82 33.00
CA ILE A 3 -1.66 -8.63 32.31
C ILE A 3 -0.79 -8.21 31.10
N ARG A 4 0.53 -8.41 31.19
CA ARG A 4 1.51 -8.17 30.11
C ARG A 4 1.20 -8.93 28.81
N GLU A 5 0.78 -10.19 28.92
CA GLU A 5 0.48 -11.05 27.77
C GLU A 5 -0.78 -10.55 27.03
N GLN A 6 -1.78 -10.05 27.77
CA GLN A 6 -2.99 -9.49 27.18
C GLN A 6 -2.76 -8.14 26.48
N ILE A 7 -1.87 -7.30 27.02
CA ILE A 7 -1.51 -6.01 26.41
C ILE A 7 -0.77 -6.23 25.08
N LEU A 8 0.21 -7.14 25.07
CA LEU A 8 0.93 -7.50 23.84
C LEU A 8 -0.01 -8.08 22.78
N SER A 9 -0.91 -8.97 23.18
CA SER A 9 -1.87 -9.60 22.26
C SER A 9 -2.86 -8.59 21.66
N ARG A 10 -3.33 -7.62 22.45
CA ARG A 10 -4.23 -6.54 21.97
C ARG A 10 -3.51 -5.54 21.06
N GLY A 11 -2.26 -5.17 21.39
CA GLY A 11 -1.45 -4.28 20.56
C GLY A 11 -1.13 -4.88 19.19
N LEU A 12 -0.76 -6.16 19.16
CA LEU A 12 -0.56 -6.91 17.92
C LEU A 12 -1.86 -7.02 17.10
N LYS A 13 -2.99 -7.33 17.74
CA LYS A 13 -4.29 -7.36 17.05
C LYS A 13 -4.61 -6.03 16.38
N HIS A 14 -4.42 -4.90 17.07
CA HIS A 14 -4.70 -3.58 16.51
C HIS A 14 -3.77 -3.20 15.34
N VAL A 15 -2.50 -3.62 15.37
CA VAL A 15 -1.56 -3.43 14.25
C VAL A 15 -1.94 -4.30 13.05
N LEU A 16 -2.41 -5.53 13.29
CA LEU A 16 -2.88 -6.44 12.25
C LEU A 16 -4.25 -6.01 11.67
N ASP A 17 -5.17 -5.50 12.49
CA ASP A 17 -6.46 -4.90 12.08
C ASP A 17 -6.28 -3.58 11.32
N GLY A 18 -5.16 -2.87 11.57
CA GLY A 18 -4.79 -1.65 10.87
C GLY A 18 -4.39 -1.85 9.40
N GLN A 19 -4.20 -3.10 8.97
CA GLN A 19 -3.96 -3.44 7.57
C GLN A 19 -5.29 -3.41 6.81
N LYS A 20 -5.86 -2.20 6.66
CA LYS A 20 -7.03 -1.92 5.84
C LYS A 20 -6.81 -2.60 4.49
N SER A 21 -7.63 -3.61 4.18
CA SER A 21 -7.64 -4.25 2.86
C SER A 21 -7.70 -3.14 1.81
N ASN A 22 -6.71 -3.07 0.90
CA ASN A 22 -6.70 -2.06 -0.15
C ASN A 22 -7.99 -2.18 -0.95
N THR A 23 -8.90 -1.21 -0.83
CA THR A 23 -10.20 -1.21 -1.52
C THR A 23 -10.11 -0.57 -2.91
N CYS A 24 -8.90 -0.33 -3.40
CA CYS A 24 -8.66 0.40 -4.64
C CYS A 24 -8.25 -0.59 -5.73
N TYR A 25 -8.98 -0.56 -6.84
CA TYR A 25 -8.78 -1.43 -7.99
C TYR A 25 -8.65 -0.58 -9.25
N MET A 26 -7.96 -1.11 -10.24
CA MET A 26 -7.93 -0.57 -11.59
C MET A 26 -8.29 -1.67 -12.58
N LEU A 27 -8.65 -1.30 -13.80
CA LEU A 27 -8.85 -2.26 -14.89
C LEU A 27 -7.52 -2.50 -15.61
N ASP A 28 -7.24 -3.76 -15.93
CA ASP A 28 -6.18 -4.10 -16.88
C ASP A 28 -6.64 -3.90 -18.33
N GLU A 29 -5.73 -4.12 -19.28
CA GLU A 29 -5.98 -4.01 -20.73
C GLU A 29 -7.09 -4.94 -21.24
N HIS A 30 -7.45 -5.97 -20.47
CA HIS A 30 -8.51 -6.92 -20.79
C HIS A 30 -9.84 -6.60 -20.07
N GLY A 31 -9.90 -5.46 -19.36
CA GLY A 31 -11.07 -5.03 -18.60
C GLY A 31 -11.26 -5.78 -17.27
N ARG A 32 -10.22 -6.42 -16.73
CA ARG A 32 -10.30 -7.13 -15.44
C ARG A 32 -9.89 -6.23 -14.28
N GLU A 33 -10.63 -6.29 -13.19
CA GLU A 33 -10.27 -5.58 -11.96
C GLU A 33 -9.05 -6.19 -11.28
N ILE A 34 -8.00 -5.40 -11.12
CA ILE A 34 -6.78 -5.75 -10.40
C ILE A 34 -6.55 -4.77 -9.23
N PRO A 35 -6.10 -5.23 -8.06
CA PRO A 35 -5.89 -4.36 -6.92
C PRO A 35 -4.70 -3.43 -7.16
N ILE A 36 -4.88 -2.14 -6.83
CA ILE A 36 -3.79 -1.19 -6.84
C ILE A 36 -2.87 -1.47 -5.65
N THR A 37 -1.62 -1.79 -5.95
CA THR A 37 -0.61 -2.08 -4.93
C THR A 37 0.27 -0.87 -4.64
N LYS A 38 0.84 -0.82 -3.44
CA LYS A 38 1.84 0.20 -3.07
C LYS A 38 3.01 0.25 -4.07
N ALA A 39 3.45 -0.91 -4.56
CA ALA A 39 4.53 -1.01 -5.53
C ALA A 39 4.20 -0.26 -6.84
N MET A 40 2.98 -0.42 -7.35
CA MET A 40 2.51 0.28 -8.56
C MET A 40 2.57 1.80 -8.37
N VAL A 41 2.06 2.30 -7.24
CA VAL A 41 2.09 3.74 -6.94
C VAL A 41 3.53 4.26 -6.87
N VAL A 42 4.41 3.55 -6.18
CA VAL A 42 5.83 3.93 -6.06
C VAL A 42 6.51 3.98 -7.44
N THR A 43 6.25 3.00 -8.31
CA THR A 43 6.80 2.96 -9.67
C THR A 43 6.36 4.17 -10.48
N VAL A 44 5.07 4.52 -10.44
CA VAL A 44 4.56 5.71 -11.17
C VAL A 44 5.19 7.00 -10.64
N CYS A 45 5.32 7.16 -9.32
CA CYS A 45 6.01 8.31 -8.74
C CYS A 45 7.48 8.41 -9.21
N GLN A 46 8.20 7.29 -9.27
CA GLN A 46 9.58 7.25 -9.75
C GLN A 46 9.69 7.65 -11.22
N GLN A 47 8.77 7.15 -12.06
CA GLN A 47 8.72 7.51 -13.48
C GLN A 47 8.46 9.01 -13.68
N LEU A 48 7.49 9.58 -12.95
CA LEU A 48 7.19 11.01 -12.99
C LEU A 48 8.40 11.86 -12.56
N LEU A 49 9.06 11.49 -11.46
CA LEU A 49 10.26 12.19 -10.99
C LEU A 49 11.39 12.13 -12.03
N GLN A 50 11.56 11.01 -12.72
CA GLN A 50 12.56 10.87 -13.78
C GLN A 50 12.23 11.76 -14.98
N GLN A 51 10.96 11.83 -15.37
CA GLN A 51 10.51 12.76 -16.41
C GLN A 51 10.80 14.21 -16.02
N CYS A 52 10.45 14.63 -14.79
CA CYS A 52 10.73 15.97 -14.30
C CYS A 52 12.23 16.32 -14.33
N ARG A 53 13.10 15.38 -13.96
CA ARG A 53 14.57 15.58 -13.97
C ARG A 53 15.15 15.69 -15.38
N ASN A 54 14.48 15.10 -16.36
CA ASN A 54 14.92 15.10 -17.76
C ASN A 54 14.40 16.30 -18.55
N ILE A 55 13.57 17.17 -17.95
CA ILE A 55 13.19 18.45 -18.55
C ILE A 55 14.42 19.35 -18.54
N LYS A 56 15.07 19.48 -19.71
CA LYS A 56 16.08 20.52 -19.95
C LYS A 56 15.35 21.82 -20.31
N ASN A 57 15.65 22.87 -19.57
CA ASN A 57 15.21 24.24 -19.83
C ASN A 57 15.91 24.82 -21.06
#